data_AF-A0A2W5K457-F1
#
_entry.id   AF-A0A2W5K457-F1
#
_cell.length_a   1.000
_cell.length_b   1.000
_cell.length_c   1.000
_cell.angle_alpha   90.00
_cell.angle_beta   90.00
_cell.angle_gamma   90.00
#
_symmetry.space_group_name_H-M   'P 1'
#
loop_
_entity.id
_entity.type
_entity.pdbx_description
1 polymer ?
#
loop_
_entity_poly.entity_id
_entity_poly.type
_entity_poly.pdbx_seq_one_letter_code
_entity_poly.pdbx_strand_id
1 'polypeptide(L)'
;MLRAALAGALGLSGAAGAQQSDGTDVRVAAHVYKPAKVAATPERIFALQVPKGFEVTVFADGLQNPRILAVAPDGTVYVSRREQGDVLMFKDADRDGRADGGPVAVLHRPGAHGLAIHDGRLYVATSREVFVAPIQADGTLGTAEMIIGDLPDTGQHPNRTLAFGPDGMLYISAGSTCNACNEANPESAALLRASPDGRSRTIFATGLRNTIGFAWHPRTGEMWGLDHGIDYLGDDEQPEELNRIELGKRYGWPHVWGEGGFNPQSTPLGGLTKAQWKAISTPMVLGYTAHAAPMQMLFYTGQAFPAEYGGDAFAAMRGSWNRKPASGYEVVRVVFRDGQPQRIEPFVSGFLSRDGRTHFARPVGLAIAQDGALLMADDGNGVIYRIAYGGRERAATERATPPADVMKTQAARGVGVPLALARPETATDGSLQVTSPAFGDGAPIPPRHSEYADGVSFPLAWTAVPEARSYVIIMEDPDARPITPFVHWVAWNIPAGTTSLPEGLHEIERLTAPDGLMQGRTSRGSPGYFGPRPPVGDRPHHYHVQVLALDRELDLPAGSDRDAVLAAARGHVLAKGELVGTYAQSIEPPR
;
A
#
# COMPACT_ATOMS: atom_id res chain seq x y z
N MET A 1 65.21 -30.12 -16.51
CA MET A 1 64.54 -31.23 -15.80
C MET A 1 63.25 -30.70 -15.18
N LEU A 2 62.12 -31.37 -15.50
CA LEU A 2 60.75 -31.33 -14.95
C LEU A 2 60.11 -29.95 -14.64
N ARG A 3 59.21 -29.43 -15.49
CA ARG A 3 57.75 -29.69 -15.65
C ARG A 3 56.86 -29.26 -14.46
N ALA A 4 56.22 -28.10 -14.67
CA ALA A 4 54.78 -27.78 -14.55
C ALA A 4 54.02 -28.00 -13.22
N ALA A 5 53.43 -26.93 -12.70
CA ALA A 5 51.97 -26.83 -12.49
C ALA A 5 51.56 -25.36 -12.22
N LEU A 6 50.94 -24.74 -13.22
CA LEU A 6 50.17 -23.50 -13.07
C LEU A 6 48.79 -23.92 -12.53
N ALA A 7 48.53 -23.74 -11.24
CA ALA A 7 47.19 -23.96 -10.69
C ALA A 7 46.40 -22.65 -10.83
N GLY A 8 45.43 -22.66 -11.76
CA GLY A 8 44.49 -21.58 -11.95
C GLY A 8 43.60 -21.42 -10.73
N ALA A 9 43.61 -20.23 -10.13
CA ALA A 9 42.54 -19.77 -9.27
C ALA A 9 41.32 -19.47 -10.18
N LEU A 10 40.49 -20.48 -10.41
CA LEU A 10 39.12 -20.28 -10.85
C LEU A 10 38.37 -19.62 -9.69
N GLY A 11 38.31 -18.29 -9.72
CA GLY A 11 37.38 -17.55 -8.91
C GLY A 11 35.98 -18.07 -9.20
N LEU A 12 35.32 -18.63 -8.18
CA LEU A 12 33.87 -18.71 -8.15
C LEU A 12 33.39 -17.26 -8.05
N SER A 13 33.30 -16.60 -9.20
CA SER A 13 32.42 -15.47 -9.37
C SER A 13 31.03 -15.99 -9.05
N GLY A 14 30.55 -15.71 -7.84
CA GLY A 14 29.12 -15.74 -7.56
C GLY A 14 28.47 -14.96 -8.70
N ALA A 15 27.59 -15.61 -9.44
CA ALA A 15 26.81 -14.94 -10.46
C ALA A 15 25.99 -13.88 -9.72
N ALA A 16 26.52 -12.66 -9.67
CA ALA A 16 25.74 -11.49 -9.40
C ALA A 16 24.57 -11.58 -10.38
N GLY A 17 23.36 -11.78 -9.86
CA GLY A 17 22.13 -11.80 -10.63
C GLY A 17 21.90 -10.41 -11.20
N ALA A 18 22.69 -10.04 -12.20
CA ALA A 18 22.37 -8.94 -13.10
C ALA A 18 20.96 -9.24 -13.61
N GLN A 19 20.08 -8.25 -13.52
CA GLN A 19 18.69 -8.33 -13.96
C GLN A 19 18.65 -9.04 -15.31
N GLN A 20 18.20 -10.29 -15.31
CA GLN A 20 18.24 -11.14 -16.49
C GLN A 20 17.24 -10.51 -17.46
N SER A 21 17.74 -9.81 -18.48
CA SER A 21 16.87 -9.22 -19.49
C SER A 21 16.17 -10.35 -20.23
N ASP A 22 14.86 -10.22 -20.44
CA ASP A 22 14.05 -11.18 -21.21
C ASP A 22 14.23 -11.02 -22.73
N GLY A 23 15.17 -10.17 -23.17
CA GLY A 23 15.47 -9.94 -24.59
C GLY A 23 14.47 -9.04 -25.29
N THR A 24 13.63 -8.30 -24.55
CA THR A 24 12.62 -7.39 -25.11
C THR A 24 13.25 -6.26 -25.93
N ASP A 25 12.77 -6.06 -27.17
CA ASP A 25 13.07 -4.92 -28.04
C ASP A 25 11.77 -4.20 -28.41
N VAL A 26 11.52 -3.04 -27.80
CA VAL A 26 10.31 -2.22 -28.00
C VAL A 26 10.70 -0.76 -28.12
N ARG A 27 10.13 -0.08 -29.13
CA ARG A 27 10.23 1.38 -29.28
C ARG A 27 8.99 2.04 -28.70
N VAL A 28 9.19 2.97 -27.75
CA VAL A 28 8.12 3.78 -27.16
C VAL A 28 8.30 5.24 -27.55
N ALA A 29 7.21 5.91 -27.91
CA ALA A 29 7.16 7.37 -28.07
C ALA A 29 6.44 7.96 -26.84
N ALA A 30 7.05 8.94 -26.19
CA ALA A 30 6.47 9.60 -25.02
C ALA A 30 6.73 11.11 -25.08
N HIS A 31 5.89 11.89 -24.40
CA HIS A 31 5.98 13.34 -24.39
C HIS A 31 6.20 13.89 -22.99
N VAL A 32 7.04 14.91 -22.88
CA VAL A 32 7.03 15.83 -21.73
C VAL A 32 6.26 17.08 -22.14
N TYR A 33 5.06 17.26 -21.59
CA TYR A 33 4.22 18.41 -21.87
C TYR A 33 3.58 18.95 -20.59
N LYS A 34 3.93 20.18 -20.24
CA LYS A 34 3.44 20.88 -19.05
C LYS A 34 2.74 22.16 -19.50
N PRO A 35 1.39 22.20 -19.51
CA PRO A 35 0.63 23.43 -19.76
C PRO A 35 1.12 24.57 -18.85
N ALA A 36 1.11 25.81 -19.36
CA ALA A 36 1.57 26.96 -18.59
C ALA A 36 0.57 27.35 -17.51
N LYS A 37 1.06 27.63 -16.30
CA LYS A 37 0.20 28.11 -15.21
C LYS A 37 -0.26 29.55 -15.49
N VAL A 38 -1.55 29.80 -15.34
CA VAL A 38 -2.17 31.14 -15.33
C VAL A 38 -2.96 31.35 -14.03
N ALA A 39 -3.26 32.60 -13.68
CA ALA A 39 -3.96 32.92 -12.43
C ALA A 39 -5.42 32.43 -12.43
N ALA A 40 -5.91 31.98 -11.27
CA ALA A 40 -7.30 31.64 -11.03
C ALA A 40 -8.17 32.91 -10.86
N THR A 41 -8.47 33.60 -11.96
CA THR A 41 -9.31 34.81 -11.91
C THR A 41 -10.78 34.45 -11.74
N PRO A 42 -11.62 35.36 -11.21
CA PRO A 42 -13.07 35.14 -11.11
C PRO A 42 -13.72 34.71 -12.43
N GLU A 43 -13.28 35.25 -13.57
CA GLU A 43 -13.82 34.91 -14.90
C GLU A 43 -13.49 33.47 -15.29
N ARG A 44 -12.29 32.98 -14.94
CA ARG A 44 -11.88 31.59 -15.21
C ARG A 44 -12.62 30.61 -14.31
N ILE A 45 -12.81 30.96 -13.05
CA ILE A 45 -13.58 30.15 -12.09
C ILE A 45 -15.04 30.06 -12.55
N PHE A 46 -15.64 31.19 -12.94
CA PHE A 46 -17.00 31.24 -13.46
C PHE A 46 -17.17 30.43 -14.77
N ALA A 47 -16.11 30.32 -15.58
CA ALA A 47 -16.13 29.55 -16.83
C ALA A 47 -15.93 28.04 -16.64
N LEU A 48 -15.76 27.54 -15.40
CA LEU A 48 -15.68 26.10 -15.13
C LEU A 48 -16.96 25.39 -15.58
N GLN A 49 -16.77 24.18 -16.10
CA GLN A 49 -17.87 23.31 -16.51
C GLN A 49 -18.25 22.43 -15.32
N VAL A 50 -19.51 22.57 -14.90
CA VAL A 50 -20.11 21.78 -13.81
C VAL A 50 -21.51 21.33 -14.19
N PRO A 51 -22.02 20.22 -13.61
CA PRO A 51 -23.40 19.79 -13.82
C PRO A 51 -24.41 20.86 -13.41
N LYS A 52 -25.59 20.82 -14.03
CA LYS A 52 -26.66 21.79 -13.77
C LYS A 52 -26.99 21.86 -12.27
N GLY A 53 -27.00 23.08 -11.74
CA GLY A 53 -27.34 23.36 -10.34
C GLY A 53 -26.15 23.37 -9.39
N PHE A 54 -24.96 23.01 -9.87
CA PHE A 54 -23.71 23.17 -9.13
C PHE A 54 -23.08 24.53 -9.41
N GLU A 55 -22.33 25.03 -8.42
CA GLU A 55 -21.51 26.23 -8.49
C GLU A 55 -20.15 25.96 -7.86
N VAL A 56 -19.11 26.63 -8.37
CA VAL A 56 -17.76 26.63 -7.81
C VAL A 56 -17.42 28.02 -7.28
N THR A 57 -17.10 28.11 -6.00
CA THR A 57 -16.65 29.35 -5.35
C THR A 57 -15.28 29.14 -4.70
N VAL A 58 -14.62 30.24 -4.32
CA VAL A 58 -13.39 30.18 -3.52
C VAL A 58 -13.77 30.07 -2.05
N PHE A 59 -13.26 29.05 -1.36
CA PHE A 59 -13.33 28.90 0.09
C PHE A 59 -12.18 29.65 0.78
N ALA A 60 -10.95 29.44 0.32
CA ALA A 60 -9.74 30.11 0.81
C ALA A 60 -8.71 30.24 -0.32
N ASP A 61 -7.83 31.24 -0.25
CA ASP A 61 -6.75 31.44 -1.22
C ASP A 61 -5.44 31.91 -0.55
N GLY A 62 -4.41 32.20 -1.35
CA GLY A 62 -3.10 32.64 -0.84
C GLY A 62 -2.29 31.53 -0.16
N LEU A 63 -2.64 30.26 -0.39
CA LEU A 63 -2.11 29.14 0.37
C LEU A 63 -0.79 28.57 -0.17
N GLN A 64 -0.38 28.97 -1.37
CA GLN A 64 0.77 28.43 -2.09
C GLN A 64 0.55 26.96 -2.54
N ASN A 65 0.92 25.98 -1.73
CA ASN A 65 0.89 24.55 -2.09
C ASN A 65 -0.03 23.71 -1.16
N PRO A 66 -1.35 23.99 -1.10
CA PRO A 66 -2.28 23.16 -0.33
C PRO A 66 -2.38 21.76 -0.94
N ARG A 67 -2.38 20.73 -0.09
CA ARG A 67 -2.34 19.32 -0.48
C ARG A 67 -3.58 18.59 -0.02
N ILE A 68 -3.51 17.86 1.10
CA ILE A 68 -4.60 16.99 1.58
C ILE A 68 -5.50 17.80 2.49
N LEU A 69 -6.81 17.60 2.33
CA LEU A 69 -7.84 18.21 3.15
C LEU A 69 -8.41 17.19 4.14
N ALA A 70 -8.64 17.61 5.38
CA ALA A 70 -9.41 16.88 6.37
C ALA A 70 -10.40 17.85 7.06
N VAL A 71 -11.62 17.39 7.31
CA VAL A 71 -12.67 18.21 7.93
C VAL A 71 -13.13 17.52 9.20
N ALA A 72 -13.02 18.21 10.33
CA ALA A 72 -13.48 17.73 11.63
C ALA A 72 -15.03 17.75 11.71
N PRO A 73 -15.63 16.98 12.63
CA PRO A 73 -17.10 16.95 12.80
C PRO A 73 -17.74 18.33 13.08
N ASP A 74 -17.00 19.23 13.71
CA ASP A 74 -17.43 20.60 14.01
C ASP A 74 -17.38 21.54 12.79
N GLY A 75 -16.84 21.08 11.66
CA GLY A 75 -16.69 21.84 10.43
C GLY A 75 -15.31 22.49 10.25
N THR A 76 -14.41 22.39 11.23
CA THR A 76 -13.04 22.89 11.11
C THR A 76 -12.31 22.19 9.97
N VAL A 77 -11.73 22.98 9.06
CA VAL A 77 -11.02 22.48 7.87
C VAL A 77 -9.51 22.55 8.11
N TYR A 78 -8.82 21.43 7.92
CA TYR A 78 -7.36 21.36 7.94
C TYR A 78 -6.82 21.09 6.54
N VAL A 79 -5.70 21.75 6.20
CA VAL A 79 -4.98 21.50 4.95
C VAL A 79 -3.48 21.40 5.21
N SER A 80 -2.84 20.41 4.61
CA SER A 80 -1.38 20.29 4.64
C SER A 80 -0.76 21.13 3.54
N ARG A 81 0.38 21.76 3.82
CA ARG A 81 1.20 22.46 2.83
C ARG A 81 2.61 21.88 2.84
N ARG A 82 2.84 20.92 1.95
CA ARG A 82 4.08 20.12 1.97
C ARG A 82 5.33 20.97 1.77
N GLU A 83 5.29 21.92 0.85
CA GLU A 83 6.42 22.79 0.52
C GLU A 83 6.68 23.85 1.61
N GLN A 84 5.62 24.35 2.26
CA GLN A 84 5.74 25.29 3.37
C GLN A 84 6.06 24.59 4.70
N GLY A 85 5.80 23.28 4.78
CA GLY A 85 6.11 22.46 5.94
C GLY A 85 5.18 22.69 7.11
N ASP A 86 3.88 22.89 6.86
CA ASP A 86 2.90 23.10 7.93
C ASP A 86 1.51 22.52 7.61
N VAL A 87 0.65 22.54 8.63
CA VAL A 87 -0.79 22.30 8.54
C VAL A 87 -1.50 23.58 8.95
N LEU A 88 -2.41 24.04 8.10
CA LEU A 88 -3.27 25.18 8.37
C LEU A 88 -4.66 24.73 8.79
N MET A 89 -5.32 25.56 9.60
CA MET A 89 -6.70 25.43 10.05
C MET A 89 -7.53 26.62 9.55
N PHE A 90 -8.77 26.33 9.14
CA PHE A 90 -9.80 27.31 8.78
C PHE A 90 -11.12 26.99 9.48
N LYS A 91 -11.93 28.03 9.67
CA LYS A 91 -13.30 27.93 10.15
C LYS A 91 -14.21 28.72 9.22
N ASP A 92 -15.46 28.32 9.18
CA ASP A 92 -16.57 29.00 8.50
C ASP A 92 -17.70 29.10 9.53
N ALA A 93 -17.56 30.05 10.45
CA ALA A 93 -18.40 30.23 11.62
C ALA A 93 -19.72 30.93 11.28
N ASP A 94 -19.71 31.83 10.28
CA ASP A 94 -20.93 32.46 9.76
C ASP A 94 -21.65 31.60 8.70
N ARG A 95 -21.00 30.54 8.23
CA ARG A 95 -21.52 29.53 7.29
C ARG A 95 -21.85 30.10 5.91
N ASP A 96 -21.11 31.11 5.48
CA ASP A 96 -21.27 31.70 4.15
C ASP A 96 -20.60 30.85 3.04
N GLY A 97 -19.89 29.78 3.42
CA GLY A 97 -19.17 28.90 2.50
C GLY A 97 -17.77 29.41 2.17
N ARG A 98 -17.21 30.34 2.96
CA ARG A 98 -15.84 30.84 2.88
C ARG A 98 -15.14 30.69 4.23
N ALA A 99 -13.81 30.67 4.18
CA ALA A 99 -13.03 30.69 5.40
C ALA A 99 -13.08 32.08 6.05
N ASP A 100 -13.37 32.11 7.35
CA ASP A 100 -13.30 33.28 8.19
C ASP A 100 -11.86 33.66 8.53
N GLY A 101 -11.52 34.92 8.29
CA GLY A 101 -10.22 35.47 8.64
C GLY A 101 -9.06 34.85 7.85
N GLY A 102 -7.86 34.89 8.44
CA GLY A 102 -6.64 34.34 7.83
C GLY A 102 -6.36 32.90 8.24
N PRO A 103 -5.53 32.15 7.48
CA PRO A 103 -5.11 30.81 7.85
C PRO A 103 -4.37 30.80 9.20
N VAL A 104 -4.69 29.82 10.05
CA VAL A 104 -3.97 29.59 11.32
C VAL A 104 -3.07 28.36 11.18
N ALA A 105 -1.76 28.52 11.31
CA ALA A 105 -0.83 27.39 11.34
C ALA A 105 -0.96 26.64 12.68
N VAL A 106 -1.37 25.37 12.63
CA VAL A 106 -1.61 24.53 13.82
C VAL A 106 -0.54 23.46 14.02
N LEU A 107 0.29 23.19 13.01
CA LEU A 107 1.44 22.30 13.09
C LEU A 107 2.52 22.77 12.13
N HIS A 108 3.78 22.82 12.58
CA HIS A 108 4.94 23.02 11.72
C HIS A 108 5.68 21.69 11.58
N ARG A 109 5.53 21.03 10.42
CA ARG A 109 6.18 19.77 10.11
C ARG A 109 6.59 19.71 8.63
N PRO A 110 7.90 19.84 8.31
CA PRO A 110 8.39 19.70 6.94
C PRO A 110 7.92 18.39 6.30
N GLY A 111 7.51 18.46 5.04
CA GLY A 111 7.04 17.29 4.31
C GLY A 111 5.65 16.78 4.70
N ALA A 112 4.91 17.49 5.58
CA ALA A 112 3.53 17.15 5.91
C ALA A 112 2.68 17.03 4.63
N HIS A 113 2.03 15.88 4.47
CA HIS A 113 1.21 15.58 3.30
C HIS A 113 -0.11 14.94 3.72
N GLY A 114 -0.13 13.67 4.12
CA GLY A 114 -1.35 12.96 4.47
C GLY A 114 -1.97 13.49 5.75
N LEU A 115 -3.29 13.71 5.76
CA LEU A 115 -4.08 14.08 6.92
C LEU A 115 -5.24 13.11 7.09
N ALA A 116 -5.50 12.67 8.31
CA ALA A 116 -6.71 11.93 8.66
C ALA A 116 -7.18 12.31 10.07
N ILE A 117 -8.49 12.32 10.31
CA ILE A 117 -9.07 12.57 11.63
C ILE A 117 -9.72 11.30 12.13
N HIS A 118 -9.44 10.94 13.38
CA HIS A 118 -10.03 9.79 14.05
C HIS A 118 -10.03 10.01 15.57
N ASP A 119 -11.13 9.71 16.24
CA ASP A 119 -11.28 9.78 17.70
C ASP A 119 -10.73 11.08 18.33
N GLY A 120 -11.13 12.23 17.74
CA GLY A 120 -10.76 13.56 18.23
C GLY A 120 -9.28 13.91 18.04
N ARG A 121 -8.56 13.20 17.17
CA ARG A 121 -7.14 13.42 16.89
C ARG A 121 -6.90 13.64 15.40
N LEU A 122 -5.93 14.48 15.09
CA LEU A 122 -5.40 14.67 13.74
C LEU A 122 -4.12 13.83 13.58
N TYR A 123 -4.13 12.97 12.57
CA TYR A 123 -2.99 12.19 12.13
C TYR A 123 -2.35 12.89 10.93
N VAL A 124 -1.02 12.99 10.95
CA VAL A 124 -0.24 13.70 9.92
C VAL A 124 0.89 12.80 9.45
N ALA A 125 0.92 12.48 8.16
CA ALA A 125 2.03 11.77 7.53
C ALA A 125 3.00 12.73 6.87
N THR A 126 4.29 12.51 7.11
CA THR A 126 5.37 13.03 6.26
C THR A 126 5.75 11.95 5.25
N SER A 127 6.92 12.07 4.62
CA SER A 127 7.41 11.08 3.67
C SER A 127 7.87 9.78 4.38
N ARG A 128 8.32 9.87 5.64
CA ARG A 128 8.87 8.74 6.41
C ARG A 128 8.21 8.51 7.78
N GLU A 129 7.40 9.45 8.24
CA GLU A 129 6.92 9.46 9.62
C GLU A 129 5.40 9.63 9.67
N VAL A 130 4.77 9.19 10.77
CA VAL A 130 3.38 9.50 11.13
C VAL A 130 3.33 10.09 12.52
N PHE A 131 2.64 11.22 12.64
CA PHE A 131 2.35 11.92 13.88
C PHE A 131 0.87 11.86 14.22
N VAL A 132 0.56 11.99 15.50
CA VAL A 132 -0.79 12.19 16.00
C VAL A 132 -0.81 13.35 16.99
N ALA A 133 -1.83 14.20 16.92
CA ALA A 133 -2.05 15.28 17.88
C ALA A 133 -3.55 15.34 18.26
N PRO A 134 -3.89 15.57 19.54
CA PRO A 134 -5.28 15.79 19.93
C PRO A 134 -5.80 17.11 19.36
N ILE A 135 -7.03 17.10 18.85
CA ILE A 135 -7.75 18.29 18.42
C ILE A 135 -8.40 18.93 19.65
N GLN A 136 -8.06 20.19 19.92
CA GLN A 136 -8.61 20.97 21.02
C GLN A 136 -10.02 21.46 20.70
N ALA A 137 -10.75 21.93 21.71
CA ALA A 137 -12.12 22.43 21.55
C ALA A 137 -12.22 23.64 20.58
N ASP A 138 -11.14 24.40 20.40
CA ASP A 138 -11.07 25.51 19.45
C ASP A 138 -10.52 25.10 18.08
N GLY A 139 -10.30 23.80 17.82
CA GLY A 139 -9.75 23.27 16.58
C GLY A 139 -8.21 23.32 16.49
N THR A 140 -7.52 23.99 17.42
CA THR A 140 -6.04 23.91 17.45
C THR A 140 -5.57 22.52 17.84
N LEU A 141 -4.27 22.25 17.71
CA LEU A 141 -3.69 20.94 18.03
C LEU A 141 -2.91 21.00 19.34
N GLY A 142 -3.02 19.95 20.15
CA GLY A 142 -2.07 19.71 21.24
C GLY A 142 -0.71 19.23 20.74
N THR A 143 0.12 18.75 21.66
CA THR A 143 1.46 18.23 21.32
C THR A 143 1.36 17.06 20.35
N ALA A 144 2.11 17.13 19.25
CA ALA A 144 2.20 16.06 18.27
C ALA A 144 3.21 14.98 18.72
N GLU A 145 2.80 13.72 18.69
CA GLU A 145 3.62 12.56 19.02
C GLU A 145 3.92 11.74 17.77
N MET A 146 5.18 11.33 17.59
CA MET A 146 5.56 10.39 16.53
C MET A 146 5.15 8.97 16.92
N ILE A 147 4.31 8.34 16.10
CA ILE A 147 3.87 6.95 16.29
C ILE A 147 4.55 5.99 15.31
N ILE A 148 5.06 6.49 14.18
CA ILE A 148 5.83 5.73 13.19
C ILE A 148 6.97 6.63 12.70
N GLY A 149 8.21 6.15 12.74
CA GLY A 149 9.41 6.87 12.27
C GLY A 149 10.15 6.19 11.11
N ASP A 150 9.71 4.99 10.72
CA ASP A 150 10.42 4.05 9.86
C ASP A 150 9.61 3.64 8.61
N LEU A 151 8.78 4.54 8.06
CA LEU A 151 8.14 4.25 6.76
C LEU A 151 9.22 4.09 5.66
N PRO A 152 8.93 3.30 4.61
CA PRO A 152 9.90 2.99 3.56
C PRO A 152 10.39 4.25 2.83
N ASP A 153 11.59 4.11 2.27
CA ASP A 153 12.24 5.12 1.44
C ASP A 153 11.31 5.62 0.34
N THR A 154 11.46 6.89 0.01
CA THR A 154 10.45 7.61 -0.75
C THR A 154 10.73 7.70 -2.25
N GLY A 155 12.01 7.56 -2.64
CA GLY A 155 12.48 7.69 -4.02
C GLY A 155 11.69 8.71 -4.85
N GLN A 156 11.09 8.25 -5.94
CA GLN A 156 10.26 9.05 -6.85
C GLN A 156 8.91 9.50 -6.25
N HIS A 157 8.28 8.71 -5.38
CA HIS A 157 6.94 8.97 -4.86
C HIS A 157 6.93 9.21 -3.33
N PRO A 158 7.27 10.42 -2.87
CA PRO A 158 7.43 10.72 -1.44
C PRO A 158 6.16 11.04 -0.69
N ASN A 159 5.02 11.13 -1.38
CA ASN A 159 3.77 11.47 -0.74
C ASN A 159 3.19 10.26 -0.02
N ARG A 160 2.53 10.50 1.11
CA ARG A 160 1.80 9.50 1.90
C ARG A 160 0.40 10.02 2.14
N THR A 161 -0.60 9.17 2.00
CA THR A 161 -1.99 9.49 2.37
C THR A 161 -2.45 8.56 3.47
N LEU A 162 -3.33 9.09 4.30
CA LEU A 162 -3.84 8.43 5.49
C LEU A 162 -5.35 8.35 5.39
N ALA A 163 -5.92 7.22 5.78
CA ALA A 163 -7.34 7.13 6.08
C ALA A 163 -7.60 6.03 7.12
N PHE A 164 -8.61 6.24 7.96
CA PHE A 164 -9.05 5.20 8.89
C PHE A 164 -10.10 4.31 8.22
N GLY A 165 -9.86 3.01 8.27
CA GLY A 165 -10.82 2.03 7.81
C GLY A 165 -11.98 1.85 8.79
N PRO A 166 -13.10 1.26 8.33
CA PRO A 166 -14.25 0.97 9.20
C PRO A 166 -13.95 -0.08 10.26
N ASP A 167 -12.82 -0.78 10.16
CA ASP A 167 -12.28 -1.67 11.19
C ASP A 167 -11.50 -0.94 12.30
N GLY A 168 -11.39 0.39 12.23
CA GLY A 168 -10.70 1.23 13.22
C GLY A 168 -9.18 1.29 13.03
N MET A 169 -8.65 0.78 11.92
CA MET A 169 -7.21 0.76 11.65
C MET A 169 -6.79 1.90 10.72
N LEU A 170 -5.54 2.33 10.86
CA LEU A 170 -4.93 3.35 10.02
C LEU A 170 -4.38 2.70 8.75
N TYR A 171 -4.78 3.21 7.58
CA TYR A 171 -4.25 2.80 6.29
C TYR A 171 -3.35 3.89 5.72
N ILE A 172 -2.20 3.49 5.20
CA ILE A 172 -1.12 4.39 4.77
C ILE A 172 -0.68 3.99 3.37
N SER A 173 -0.75 4.90 2.40
CA SER A 173 -0.17 4.66 1.08
C SER A 173 1.34 4.84 1.10
N ALA A 174 2.07 3.95 0.43
CA ALA A 174 3.49 4.05 0.19
C ALA A 174 3.77 3.82 -1.31
N GLY A 175 4.06 4.90 -2.03
CA GLY A 175 4.38 4.83 -3.45
C GLY A 175 5.76 4.20 -3.72
N SER A 176 6.00 3.85 -4.99
CA SER A 176 7.26 3.25 -5.43
C SER A 176 8.44 4.21 -5.34
N THR A 177 9.64 3.66 -5.18
CA THR A 177 10.89 4.41 -5.13
C THR A 177 11.36 4.86 -6.52
N CYS A 178 10.76 4.34 -7.58
CA CYS A 178 11.18 4.53 -8.97
C CYS A 178 9.97 4.57 -9.92
N ASN A 179 10.21 4.81 -11.21
CA ASN A 179 9.16 4.75 -12.21
C ASN A 179 8.62 3.32 -12.39
N ALA A 180 9.54 2.37 -12.60
CA ALA A 180 9.28 0.94 -12.71
C ALA A 180 10.56 0.15 -12.36
N CYS A 181 10.57 -0.56 -11.23
CA CYS A 181 11.70 -1.35 -10.78
C CYS A 181 11.22 -2.39 -9.76
N ASN A 182 12.04 -3.41 -9.52
CA ASN A 182 11.83 -4.31 -8.41
C ASN A 182 12.21 -3.59 -7.11
N GLU A 183 11.25 -3.43 -6.21
CA GLU A 183 11.48 -2.75 -4.93
C GLU A 183 12.36 -3.61 -4.03
N ALA A 184 13.29 -2.97 -3.33
CA ALA A 184 14.10 -3.63 -2.31
C ALA A 184 13.33 -3.77 -0.99
N ASN A 185 12.46 -2.80 -0.68
CA ASN A 185 11.61 -2.83 0.52
C ASN A 185 10.19 -3.28 0.13
N PRO A 186 9.64 -4.36 0.73
CA PRO A 186 8.30 -4.86 0.39
C PRO A 186 7.16 -3.92 0.79
N GLU A 187 7.42 -2.91 1.62
CA GLU A 187 6.45 -1.86 1.96
C GLU A 187 6.38 -0.73 0.92
N SER A 188 7.25 -0.71 -0.08
CA SER A 188 7.16 0.19 -1.23
C SER A 188 6.14 -0.30 -2.26
N ALA A 189 5.53 0.62 -2.99
CA ALA A 189 4.46 0.32 -3.96
C ALA A 189 3.33 -0.52 -3.35
N ALA A 190 2.90 -0.13 -2.15
CA ALA A 190 2.01 -0.88 -1.29
C ALA A 190 1.04 0.03 -0.52
N LEU A 191 -0.02 -0.59 -0.03
CA LEU A 191 -0.88 -0.03 1.00
C LEU A 191 -0.60 -0.73 2.32
N LEU A 192 -0.27 0.03 3.35
CA LEU A 192 0.02 -0.48 4.70
C LEU A 192 -1.21 -0.33 5.59
N ARG A 193 -1.34 -1.23 6.57
CA ARG A 193 -2.36 -1.21 7.62
C ARG A 193 -1.69 -1.24 8.99
N ALA A 194 -1.96 -0.26 9.82
CA ALA A 194 -1.35 -0.06 11.12
C ALA A 194 -2.39 0.16 12.23
N SER A 195 -2.03 -0.15 13.48
CA SER A 195 -2.84 0.25 14.62
C SER A 195 -2.82 1.77 14.81
N PRO A 196 -3.86 2.37 15.42
CA PRO A 196 -3.93 3.82 15.64
C PRO A 196 -2.77 4.40 16.47
N ASP A 197 -2.06 3.55 17.23
CA ASP A 197 -0.88 3.89 18.02
C ASP A 197 0.46 3.61 17.32
N GLY A 198 0.41 3.10 16.08
CA GLY A 198 1.59 2.76 15.27
C GLY A 198 2.36 1.51 15.70
N ARG A 199 1.95 0.82 16.78
CA ARG A 199 2.71 -0.32 17.33
C ARG A 199 2.67 -1.58 16.47
N SER A 200 1.64 -1.74 15.65
CA SER A 200 1.54 -2.82 14.68
C SER A 200 1.42 -2.26 13.28
N ARG A 201 2.10 -2.87 12.32
CA ARG A 201 2.04 -2.52 10.89
C ARG A 201 2.22 -3.77 10.04
N THR A 202 1.38 -3.90 9.01
CA THR A 202 1.43 -4.98 8.02
C THR A 202 1.18 -4.41 6.63
N ILE A 203 1.57 -5.14 5.60
CA ILE A 203 1.25 -4.83 4.20
C ILE A 203 -0.16 -5.34 3.93
N PHE A 204 -1.07 -4.43 3.59
CA PHE A 204 -2.45 -4.77 3.22
C PHE A 204 -2.51 -5.25 1.77
N ALA A 205 -1.88 -4.54 0.84
CA ALA A 205 -1.86 -4.87 -0.58
C ALA A 205 -0.54 -4.40 -1.23
N THR A 206 -0.10 -5.09 -2.30
CA THR A 206 1.15 -4.78 -3.03
C THR A 206 0.92 -4.53 -4.51
N GLY A 207 1.95 -4.09 -5.21
CA GLY A 207 1.89 -3.87 -6.66
C GLY A 207 1.02 -2.66 -7.03
N LEU A 208 0.96 -1.66 -6.14
CA LEU A 208 0.27 -0.40 -6.33
C LEU A 208 1.34 0.68 -6.51
N ARG A 209 1.57 1.17 -7.73
CA ARG A 209 2.68 2.09 -8.04
C ARG A 209 2.68 3.30 -7.13
N ASN A 210 1.55 3.98 -7.03
CA ASN A 210 1.39 5.23 -6.28
C ASN A 210 -0.10 5.55 -6.04
N THR A 211 -0.77 4.72 -5.24
CA THR A 211 -2.19 4.89 -4.89
C THR A 211 -2.36 5.96 -3.82
N ILE A 212 -2.39 7.23 -4.23
CA ILE A 212 -2.59 8.37 -3.33
C ILE A 212 -4.05 8.44 -2.84
N GLY A 213 -5.03 8.11 -3.69
CA GLY A 213 -6.44 8.23 -3.37
C GLY A 213 -7.07 6.88 -3.11
N PHE A 214 -7.59 6.66 -1.91
CA PHE A 214 -8.38 5.49 -1.57
C PHE A 214 -9.44 5.82 -0.50
N ALA A 215 -10.55 5.09 -0.51
CA ALA A 215 -11.64 5.23 0.46
C ALA A 215 -12.48 3.94 0.52
N TRP A 216 -13.38 3.85 1.50
CA TRP A 216 -14.32 2.73 1.62
C TRP A 216 -15.71 3.10 1.11
N HIS A 217 -16.28 2.23 0.28
CA HIS A 217 -17.61 2.42 -0.25
C HIS A 217 -18.63 2.37 0.91
N PRO A 218 -19.52 3.38 1.06
CA PRO A 218 -20.26 3.62 2.29
C PRO A 218 -21.38 2.60 2.55
N ARG A 219 -21.74 1.77 1.56
CA ARG A 219 -22.75 0.70 1.73
C ARG A 219 -22.15 -0.70 1.80
N THR A 220 -21.01 -0.94 1.16
CA THR A 220 -20.39 -2.29 1.10
C THR A 220 -19.22 -2.44 2.06
N GLY A 221 -18.55 -1.35 2.43
CA GLY A 221 -17.33 -1.43 3.24
C GLY A 221 -16.11 -1.93 2.46
N GLU A 222 -16.22 -2.09 1.14
CA GLU A 222 -15.09 -2.43 0.26
C GLU A 222 -14.19 -1.21 0.07
N MET A 223 -12.88 -1.42 0.05
CA MET A 223 -11.92 -0.36 -0.25
C MET A 223 -11.73 -0.21 -1.76
N TRP A 224 -11.70 1.03 -2.22
CA TRP A 224 -11.46 1.40 -3.61
C TRP A 224 -10.37 2.47 -3.66
N GLY A 225 -9.49 2.42 -4.66
CA GLY A 225 -8.46 3.43 -4.86
C GLY A 225 -8.05 3.58 -6.32
N LEU A 226 -7.47 4.74 -6.64
CA LEU A 226 -6.94 5.05 -7.96
C LEU A 226 -5.41 5.05 -7.93
N ASP A 227 -4.81 4.17 -8.73
CA ASP A 227 -3.36 4.03 -8.86
C ASP A 227 -2.82 4.78 -10.07
N HIS A 228 -1.59 5.30 -9.95
CA HIS A 228 -0.92 6.00 -11.07
C HIS A 228 -0.32 5.00 -12.05
N GLY A 229 -0.55 5.19 -13.35
CA GLY A 229 0.14 4.44 -14.41
C GLY A 229 1.66 4.67 -14.46
N ILE A 230 2.39 3.83 -15.21
CA ILE A 230 3.85 3.94 -15.40
C ILE A 230 4.18 5.09 -16.36
N ASP A 231 5.23 5.85 -16.06
CA ASP A 231 5.69 6.91 -16.96
C ASP A 231 6.48 6.34 -18.16
N TYR A 232 6.42 7.02 -19.31
CA TYR A 232 7.24 6.74 -20.50
C TYR A 232 6.96 5.39 -21.17
N LEU A 233 5.76 4.84 -21.03
CA LEU A 233 5.25 3.72 -21.83
C LEU A 233 4.29 4.15 -22.96
N GLY A 234 4.15 5.46 -23.16
CA GLY A 234 3.36 6.08 -24.21
C GLY A 234 2.27 7.02 -23.65
N ASP A 235 1.60 7.76 -24.54
CA ASP A 235 0.64 8.80 -24.15
C ASP A 235 -0.71 8.23 -23.69
N ASP A 236 -1.08 7.03 -24.12
CA ASP A 236 -2.44 6.46 -23.94
C ASP A 236 -2.44 5.03 -23.37
N GLU A 237 -1.27 4.43 -23.22
CA GLU A 237 -1.07 3.03 -22.86
C GLU A 237 -1.22 2.76 -21.37
N GLN A 238 -1.05 3.77 -20.51
CA GLN A 238 -1.03 3.61 -19.06
C GLN A 238 -2.26 4.27 -18.43
N PRO A 239 -3.45 3.65 -18.54
CA PRO A 239 -4.65 4.20 -17.92
C PRO A 239 -4.43 4.35 -16.41
N GLU A 240 -5.02 5.37 -15.81
CA GLU A 240 -5.09 5.42 -14.35
C GLU A 240 -6.06 4.34 -13.87
N GLU A 241 -5.71 3.62 -12.83
CA GLU A 241 -6.37 2.35 -12.51
C GLU A 241 -7.26 2.46 -11.28
N LEU A 242 -8.58 2.32 -11.45
CA LEU A 242 -9.48 2.12 -10.32
C LEU A 242 -9.44 0.65 -9.89
N ASN A 243 -8.97 0.41 -8.67
CA ASN A 243 -8.80 -0.90 -8.08
C ASN A 243 -9.75 -1.11 -6.90
N ARG A 244 -10.35 -2.30 -6.79
CA ARG A 244 -10.94 -2.78 -5.54
C ARG A 244 -9.82 -3.41 -4.71
N ILE A 245 -9.42 -2.74 -3.63
CA ILE A 245 -8.22 -3.10 -2.88
C ILE A 245 -8.58 -4.07 -1.75
N GLU A 246 -8.06 -5.28 -1.83
CA GLU A 246 -8.29 -6.37 -0.87
C GLU A 246 -6.98 -6.87 -0.22
N LEU A 247 -7.09 -7.33 1.03
CA LEU A 247 -5.98 -7.85 1.82
C LEU A 247 -5.27 -9.01 1.09
N GLY A 248 -3.95 -8.90 0.98
CA GLY A 248 -3.06 -9.89 0.40
C GLY A 248 -3.03 -9.90 -1.13
N LYS A 249 -3.86 -9.11 -1.81
CA LYS A 249 -3.84 -9.02 -3.28
C LYS A 249 -2.66 -8.18 -3.77
N ARG A 250 -2.28 -8.43 -5.03
CA ARG A 250 -1.23 -7.74 -5.78
C ARG A 250 -1.83 -7.12 -7.05
N TYR A 251 -1.47 -5.88 -7.38
CA TYR A 251 -2.07 -5.11 -8.49
C TYR A 251 -1.11 -4.89 -9.68
N GLY A 252 -0.28 -5.89 -9.99
CA GLY A 252 0.48 -5.95 -11.25
C GLY A 252 1.82 -5.22 -11.26
N TRP A 253 1.92 -4.03 -10.67
CA TRP A 253 3.15 -3.25 -10.71
C TRP A 253 4.35 -4.06 -10.13
N PRO A 254 5.56 -3.98 -10.72
CA PRO A 254 5.97 -3.14 -11.86
C PRO A 254 5.92 -3.86 -13.22
N HIS A 255 5.39 -5.08 -13.30
CA HIS A 255 5.53 -5.95 -14.47
C HIS A 255 4.28 -6.01 -15.34
N VAL A 256 3.12 -5.78 -14.73
CA VAL A 256 1.80 -5.87 -15.36
C VAL A 256 1.03 -4.60 -15.01
N TRP A 257 0.27 -4.07 -15.97
CA TRP A 257 -0.55 -2.87 -15.79
C TRP A 257 -1.93 -3.07 -16.45
N GLY A 258 -2.91 -2.27 -16.02
CA GLY A 258 -4.28 -2.25 -16.53
C GLY A 258 -4.96 -3.62 -16.50
N GLU A 259 -5.54 -4.03 -17.63
CA GLU A 259 -6.18 -5.34 -17.80
C GLU A 259 -5.18 -6.49 -18.03
N GLY A 260 -3.89 -6.20 -17.97
CA GLY A 260 -2.83 -7.19 -18.09
C GLY A 260 -1.84 -6.93 -19.23
N GLY A 261 -1.57 -5.66 -19.53
CA GLY A 261 -0.47 -5.25 -20.38
C GLY A 261 0.87 -5.51 -19.70
N PHE A 262 1.91 -5.82 -20.48
CA PHE A 262 3.24 -6.09 -19.94
C PHE A 262 4.11 -4.85 -20.00
N ASN A 263 4.85 -4.60 -18.92
CA ASN A 263 5.89 -3.58 -18.93
C ASN A 263 7.14 -4.11 -19.66
N PRO A 264 7.56 -3.52 -20.79
CA PRO A 264 8.75 -3.97 -21.51
C PRO A 264 10.07 -3.69 -20.76
N GLN A 265 10.08 -2.77 -19.79
CA GLN A 265 11.29 -2.32 -19.09
C GLN A 265 11.63 -3.15 -17.83
N SER A 266 10.77 -4.06 -17.40
CA SER A 266 10.95 -4.79 -16.13
C SER A 266 11.03 -6.30 -16.35
N THR A 267 11.72 -7.00 -15.44
CA THR A 267 11.76 -8.47 -15.37
C THR A 267 11.50 -8.91 -13.92
N PRO A 268 10.55 -9.82 -13.67
CA PRO A 268 10.34 -10.38 -12.34
C PRO A 268 11.59 -11.07 -11.78
N LEU A 269 11.76 -11.03 -10.47
CA LEU A 269 12.87 -11.70 -9.80
C LEU A 269 12.68 -13.23 -9.75
N GLY A 270 13.78 -13.94 -9.48
CA GLY A 270 13.72 -15.39 -9.25
C GLY A 270 13.43 -16.24 -10.50
N GLY A 271 13.55 -15.67 -11.70
CA GLY A 271 13.24 -16.37 -12.95
C GLY A 271 11.73 -16.54 -13.21
N LEU A 272 10.87 -15.81 -12.50
CA LEU A 272 9.45 -15.74 -12.82
C LEU A 272 9.23 -15.03 -14.16
N THR A 273 8.32 -15.55 -14.98
CA THR A 273 7.91 -14.91 -16.22
C THR A 273 6.86 -13.83 -15.95
N LYS A 274 6.74 -12.83 -16.84
CA LYS A 274 5.65 -11.84 -16.79
C LYS A 274 4.27 -12.50 -16.86
N ALA A 275 4.14 -13.63 -17.56
CA ALA A 275 2.90 -14.40 -17.61
C ALA A 275 2.52 -15.01 -16.25
N GLN A 276 3.50 -15.58 -15.53
CA GLN A 276 3.29 -16.05 -14.15
C GLN A 276 2.96 -14.89 -13.21
N TRP A 277 3.62 -13.74 -13.36
CA TRP A 277 3.32 -12.54 -12.58
C TRP A 277 1.89 -12.03 -12.85
N LYS A 278 1.46 -12.01 -14.11
CA LYS A 278 0.09 -11.66 -14.50
C LYS A 278 -0.93 -12.61 -13.88
N ALA A 279 -0.65 -13.91 -13.85
CA ALA A 279 -1.57 -14.90 -13.29
C ALA A 279 -1.82 -14.70 -11.78
N ILE A 280 -0.89 -14.10 -11.04
CA ILE A 280 -1.03 -13.78 -9.62
C ILE A 280 -1.48 -12.34 -9.34
N SER A 281 -1.59 -11.51 -10.39
CA SER A 281 -1.98 -10.10 -10.28
C SER A 281 -3.48 -9.91 -10.42
N THR A 282 -4.01 -8.90 -9.75
CA THR A 282 -5.39 -8.44 -9.84
C THR A 282 -5.42 -7.29 -10.84
N PRO A 283 -6.19 -7.39 -11.94
CA PRO A 283 -6.29 -6.31 -12.92
C PRO A 283 -7.14 -5.16 -12.38
N MET A 284 -7.00 -3.99 -13.00
CA MET A 284 -7.88 -2.85 -12.74
C MET A 284 -9.36 -3.19 -12.98
N VAL A 285 -10.26 -2.54 -12.23
CA VAL A 285 -11.71 -2.68 -12.43
C VAL A 285 -12.22 -1.71 -13.50
N LEU A 286 -11.73 -0.46 -13.48
CA LEU A 286 -11.98 0.54 -14.52
C LEU A 286 -10.71 1.35 -14.77
N GLY A 287 -10.48 1.72 -16.04
CA GLY A 287 -9.43 2.67 -16.41
C GLY A 287 -9.96 4.10 -16.54
N TYR A 288 -9.09 5.08 -16.29
CA TYR A 288 -9.28 6.47 -16.68
C TYR A 288 -8.16 6.94 -17.61
N THR A 289 -8.33 8.12 -18.20
CA THR A 289 -7.38 8.71 -19.14
C THR A 289 -5.96 8.67 -18.59
N ALA A 290 -5.04 8.09 -19.36
CA ALA A 290 -3.64 7.97 -18.97
C ALA A 290 -3.04 9.32 -18.52
N HIS A 291 -2.18 9.26 -17.51
CA HIS A 291 -1.45 10.40 -16.95
C HIS A 291 -2.32 11.50 -16.33
N ALA A 292 -3.63 11.27 -16.10
CA ALA A 292 -4.50 12.24 -15.43
C ALA A 292 -4.08 12.52 -13.96
N ALA A 293 -3.25 11.66 -13.38
CA ALA A 293 -2.60 11.76 -12.07
C ALA A 293 -3.60 11.87 -10.90
N PRO A 294 -4.29 10.77 -10.53
CA PRO A 294 -5.30 10.76 -9.48
C PRO A 294 -4.69 11.06 -8.10
N MET A 295 -5.27 11.99 -7.35
CA MET A 295 -4.79 12.41 -6.03
C MET A 295 -5.74 11.88 -4.96
N GLN A 296 -6.42 12.73 -4.21
CA GLN A 296 -7.36 12.27 -3.18
C GLN A 296 -8.66 11.79 -3.81
N MET A 297 -9.22 10.73 -3.24
CA MET A 297 -10.52 10.15 -3.59
C MET A 297 -11.37 10.04 -2.32
N LEU A 298 -12.68 10.27 -2.44
CA LEU A 298 -13.64 10.02 -1.37
C LEU A 298 -14.97 9.52 -1.93
N PHE A 299 -15.73 8.81 -1.11
CA PHE A 299 -17.15 8.56 -1.39
C PHE A 299 -18.01 9.69 -0.84
N TYR A 300 -18.97 10.14 -1.63
CA TYR A 300 -19.88 11.19 -1.21
C TYR A 300 -20.93 10.64 -0.23
N THR A 301 -20.77 11.03 1.03
CA THR A 301 -21.67 10.69 2.15
C THR A 301 -22.46 11.89 2.68
N GLY A 302 -22.34 13.05 2.01
CA GLY A 302 -23.16 14.23 2.26
C GLY A 302 -24.58 14.09 1.70
N GLN A 303 -25.47 15.01 2.07
CA GLN A 303 -26.87 15.05 1.62
C GLN A 303 -27.23 16.34 0.85
N ALA A 304 -26.23 17.18 0.57
CA ALA A 304 -26.43 18.45 -0.13
C ALA A 304 -26.59 18.25 -1.65
N PHE A 305 -25.85 17.30 -2.24
CA PHE A 305 -25.96 16.98 -3.65
C PHE A 305 -27.25 16.18 -3.93
N PRO A 306 -27.73 16.16 -5.19
CA PRO A 306 -28.85 15.30 -5.57
C PRO A 306 -28.63 13.83 -5.18
N ALA A 307 -29.72 13.12 -4.89
CA ALA A 307 -29.67 11.77 -4.34
C ALA A 307 -28.86 10.79 -5.21
N GLU A 308 -28.81 10.97 -6.54
CA GLU A 308 -28.03 10.09 -7.41
C GLU A 308 -26.52 10.13 -7.16
N TYR A 309 -25.98 11.16 -6.50
CA TYR A 309 -24.56 11.27 -6.12
C TYR A 309 -24.25 10.52 -4.81
N GLY A 310 -25.27 10.14 -4.03
CA GLY A 310 -25.10 9.46 -2.75
C GLY A 310 -24.48 8.08 -2.90
N GLY A 311 -23.26 7.92 -2.38
CA GLY A 311 -22.48 6.68 -2.47
C GLY A 311 -21.66 6.52 -3.75
N ASP A 312 -21.64 7.54 -4.63
CA ASP A 312 -20.63 7.64 -5.69
C ASP A 312 -19.32 8.18 -5.13
N ALA A 313 -18.22 7.99 -5.86
CA ALA A 313 -16.93 8.55 -5.47
C ALA A 313 -16.55 9.77 -6.31
N PHE A 314 -15.75 10.66 -5.73
CA PHE A 314 -15.09 11.76 -6.42
C PHE A 314 -13.58 11.59 -6.29
N ALA A 315 -12.85 11.92 -7.35
CA ALA A 315 -11.40 11.91 -7.36
C ALA A 315 -10.84 13.17 -8.03
N ALA A 316 -9.77 13.72 -7.45
CA ALA A 316 -9.06 14.85 -8.02
C ALA A 316 -8.00 14.35 -9.02
N MET A 317 -8.07 14.80 -10.27
CA MET A 317 -7.09 14.49 -11.31
C MET A 317 -6.15 15.69 -11.46
N ARG A 318 -4.92 15.55 -10.97
CA ARG A 318 -3.96 16.66 -10.83
C ARG A 318 -3.42 17.20 -12.14
N GLY A 319 -3.47 16.37 -13.18
CA GLY A 319 -3.05 16.75 -14.52
C GLY A 319 -1.65 16.27 -14.89
N SER A 320 -1.55 15.84 -16.15
CA SER A 320 -0.38 15.18 -16.73
C SER A 320 0.83 16.09 -16.87
N TRP A 321 2.00 15.49 -16.78
CA TRP A 321 3.24 16.06 -17.33
C TRP A 321 3.84 15.20 -18.46
N ASN A 322 3.46 13.92 -18.53
CA ASN A 322 4.03 12.90 -19.40
C ASN A 322 3.06 12.46 -20.51
N ARG A 323 2.34 13.43 -21.10
CA ARG A 323 1.34 13.15 -22.13
C ARG A 323 1.09 14.34 -23.04
N LYS A 324 0.93 14.12 -24.35
CA LYS A 324 0.42 15.14 -25.28
C LYS A 324 -0.72 14.60 -26.17
N PRO A 325 -1.92 15.21 -26.15
CA PRO A 325 -2.33 16.39 -25.38
C PRO A 325 -2.37 16.13 -23.86
N ALA A 326 -2.32 17.19 -23.06
CA ALA A 326 -2.44 17.05 -21.61
C ALA A 326 -3.80 16.44 -21.20
N SER A 327 -3.82 15.67 -20.11
CA SER A 327 -5.00 15.04 -19.50
C SER A 327 -5.12 15.40 -18.01
N GLY A 328 -6.28 15.13 -17.40
CA GLY A 328 -6.57 15.47 -16.01
C GLY A 328 -6.97 16.94 -15.86
N TYR A 329 -6.49 17.61 -14.80
CA TYR A 329 -6.89 18.99 -14.46
C TYR A 329 -8.40 19.11 -14.27
N GLU A 330 -8.96 18.21 -13.46
CA GLU A 330 -10.40 18.10 -13.24
C GLU A 330 -10.72 17.34 -11.95
N VAL A 331 -11.96 17.45 -11.49
CA VAL A 331 -12.54 16.49 -10.54
C VAL A 331 -13.43 15.57 -11.33
N VAL A 332 -13.28 14.26 -11.14
CA VAL A 332 -14.13 13.24 -11.76
C VAL A 332 -15.07 12.62 -10.74
N ARG A 333 -16.18 12.08 -11.22
CA ARG A 333 -17.11 11.23 -10.49
C ARG A 333 -16.95 9.80 -10.98
N VAL A 334 -16.79 8.87 -10.05
CA VAL A 334 -16.94 7.43 -10.30
C VAL A 334 -18.37 7.06 -9.93
N VAL A 335 -19.16 6.67 -10.93
CA VAL A 335 -20.58 6.34 -10.74
C VAL A 335 -20.69 4.90 -10.25
N PHE A 336 -21.32 4.70 -9.09
CA PHE A 336 -21.56 3.40 -8.50
C PHE A 336 -23.04 3.00 -8.63
N ARG A 337 -23.28 1.73 -8.91
CA ARG A 337 -24.60 1.10 -8.87
C ARG A 337 -24.47 -0.25 -8.18
N ASP A 338 -25.30 -0.49 -7.18
CA ASP A 338 -25.30 -1.73 -6.39
C ASP A 338 -23.91 -2.12 -5.85
N GLY A 339 -23.12 -1.12 -5.44
CA GLY A 339 -21.77 -1.30 -4.91
C GLY A 339 -20.68 -1.50 -5.95
N GLN A 340 -21.00 -1.51 -7.25
CA GLN A 340 -20.04 -1.70 -8.33
C GLN A 340 -19.84 -0.41 -9.15
N PRO A 341 -18.60 -0.05 -9.51
CA PRO A 341 -18.33 1.10 -10.35
C PRO A 341 -18.78 0.81 -11.79
N GLN A 342 -19.41 1.79 -12.43
CA GLN A 342 -19.98 1.66 -13.77
C GLN A 342 -19.17 2.43 -14.81
N ARG A 343 -18.72 3.64 -14.45
CA ARG A 343 -17.92 4.52 -15.30
C ARG A 343 -17.28 5.63 -14.46
N ILE A 344 -16.30 6.30 -15.06
CA ILE A 344 -15.68 7.51 -14.54
C ILE A 344 -16.03 8.66 -15.51
N GLU A 345 -16.59 9.75 -15.00
CA GLU A 345 -17.02 10.89 -15.81
C GLU A 345 -16.54 12.23 -15.22
N PRO A 346 -16.25 13.26 -16.03
CA PRO A 346 -15.94 14.59 -15.53
C PRO A 346 -17.06 15.15 -14.65
N PHE A 347 -16.69 15.76 -13.51
CA PHE A 347 -17.60 16.45 -12.60
C PHE A 347 -17.32 17.95 -12.55
N VAL A 348 -16.06 18.36 -12.42
CA VAL A 348 -15.65 19.77 -12.55
C VAL A 348 -14.47 19.84 -13.48
N SER A 349 -14.64 20.48 -14.63
CA SER A 349 -13.61 20.58 -15.67
C SER A 349 -13.46 22.02 -16.19
N GLY A 350 -12.47 22.24 -17.05
CA GLY A 350 -12.12 23.57 -17.57
C GLY A 350 -10.97 24.26 -16.84
N PHE A 351 -10.35 23.60 -15.85
CA PHE A 351 -9.10 24.09 -15.25
C PHE A 351 -7.95 24.10 -16.26
N LEU A 352 -7.94 23.16 -17.21
CA LEU A 352 -7.11 23.17 -18.41
C LEU A 352 -7.85 23.91 -19.54
N SER A 353 -7.16 24.82 -20.24
CA SER A 353 -7.73 25.54 -21.38
C SER A 353 -8.09 24.59 -22.52
N ARG A 354 -9.09 24.96 -23.33
CA ARG A 354 -9.58 24.12 -24.44
C ARG A 354 -8.50 23.71 -25.45
N ASP A 355 -7.48 24.55 -25.63
CA ASP A 355 -6.33 24.27 -26.50
C ASP A 355 -5.22 23.45 -25.80
N GLY A 356 -5.39 23.11 -24.52
CA GLY A 356 -4.44 22.36 -23.70
C GLY A 356 -3.19 23.12 -23.30
N ARG A 357 -3.08 24.42 -23.61
CA ARG A 357 -1.81 25.18 -23.45
C ARG A 357 -1.62 25.80 -22.08
N THR A 358 -2.69 26.06 -21.36
CA THR A 358 -2.64 26.73 -20.05
C THR A 358 -3.53 26.02 -19.04
N HIS A 359 -3.19 26.13 -17.76
CA HIS A 359 -4.07 25.68 -16.68
C HIS A 359 -4.09 26.70 -15.54
N PHE A 360 -5.19 26.78 -14.79
CA PHE A 360 -5.28 27.66 -13.61
C PHE A 360 -5.51 26.92 -12.29
N ALA A 361 -5.59 25.60 -12.30
CA ALA A 361 -5.55 24.80 -11.09
C ALA A 361 -4.90 23.44 -11.36
N ARG A 362 -4.52 22.74 -10.30
CA ARG A 362 -4.07 21.35 -10.26
C ARG A 362 -4.73 20.68 -9.05
N PRO A 363 -5.88 20.02 -9.24
CA PRO A 363 -6.62 19.40 -8.15
C PRO A 363 -5.80 18.39 -7.36
N VAL A 364 -5.89 18.42 -6.02
CA VAL A 364 -5.18 17.50 -5.11
C VAL A 364 -6.11 16.92 -4.05
N GLY A 365 -6.37 17.67 -2.98
CA GLY A 365 -7.13 17.21 -1.83
C GLY A 365 -8.62 17.37 -2.06
N LEU A 366 -9.41 16.43 -1.54
CA LEU A 366 -10.87 16.48 -1.56
C LEU A 366 -11.40 16.25 -0.15
N ALA A 367 -12.38 17.02 0.28
CA ALA A 367 -13.09 16.75 1.53
C ALA A 367 -14.56 17.18 1.43
N ILE A 368 -15.42 16.59 2.25
CA ILE A 368 -16.81 17.04 2.38
C ILE A 368 -16.86 18.07 3.52
N ALA A 369 -17.30 19.29 3.22
CA ALA A 369 -17.55 20.35 4.20
C ALA A 369 -18.77 20.02 5.09
N GLN A 370 -18.93 20.73 6.20
CA GLN A 370 -20.00 20.44 7.16
C GLN A 370 -21.41 20.57 6.55
N ASP A 371 -21.59 21.53 5.65
CA ASP A 371 -22.80 21.77 4.87
C ASP A 371 -23.05 20.73 3.75
N GLY A 372 -22.14 19.78 3.55
CA GLY A 372 -22.21 18.74 2.53
C GLY A 372 -21.65 19.16 1.16
N ALA A 373 -21.08 20.35 1.01
CA ALA A 373 -20.34 20.75 -0.19
C ALA A 373 -19.03 19.96 -0.33
N LEU A 374 -18.51 19.86 -1.55
CA LEU A 374 -17.18 19.29 -1.80
C LEU A 374 -16.15 20.41 -1.77
N LEU A 375 -15.08 20.27 -1.00
CA LEU A 375 -13.90 21.12 -1.04
C LEU A 375 -12.83 20.46 -1.92
N MET A 376 -12.12 21.28 -2.70
CA MET A 376 -11.01 20.83 -3.53
C MET A 376 -9.80 21.77 -3.38
N ALA A 377 -8.64 21.22 -3.00
CA ALA A 377 -7.40 21.95 -2.93
C ALA A 377 -6.67 21.98 -4.28
N ASP A 378 -6.21 23.16 -4.69
CA ASP A 378 -5.36 23.41 -5.85
C ASP A 378 -3.94 23.79 -5.41
N ASP A 379 -2.99 22.92 -5.74
CA ASP A 379 -1.59 23.09 -5.37
C ASP A 379 -0.78 23.99 -6.32
N GLY A 380 -1.40 24.43 -7.42
CA GLY A 380 -0.79 25.28 -8.44
C GLY A 380 -0.92 26.77 -8.13
N ASN A 381 -2.13 27.25 -7.82
CA ASN A 381 -2.37 28.65 -7.43
C ASN A 381 -2.67 28.84 -5.94
N GLY A 382 -2.75 27.77 -5.15
CA GLY A 382 -2.90 27.89 -3.71
C GLY A 382 -4.31 28.28 -3.30
N VAL A 383 -5.31 27.66 -3.92
CA VAL A 383 -6.73 27.94 -3.71
C VAL A 383 -7.42 26.69 -3.19
N ILE A 384 -8.36 26.85 -2.26
CA ILE A 384 -9.36 25.83 -1.93
C ILE A 384 -10.67 26.29 -2.57
N TYR A 385 -11.21 25.46 -3.44
CA TYR A 385 -12.51 25.66 -4.08
C TYR A 385 -13.60 24.94 -3.30
N ARG A 386 -14.78 25.54 -3.22
CA ARG A 386 -16.01 24.92 -2.71
C ARG A 386 -16.95 24.65 -3.89
N ILE A 387 -17.46 23.43 -3.96
CA ILE A 387 -18.40 22.98 -4.98
C ILE A 387 -19.71 22.62 -4.29
N ALA A 388 -20.76 23.40 -4.54
CA ALA A 388 -22.04 23.30 -3.85
C ALA A 388 -23.21 23.20 -4.83
N TYR A 389 -24.31 22.59 -4.37
CA TYR A 389 -25.55 22.46 -5.13
C TYR A 389 -26.63 23.39 -4.58
N GLY A 390 -27.32 24.13 -5.44
CA GLY A 390 -28.56 24.85 -5.10
C GLY A 390 -28.42 26.14 -4.26
N GLY A 391 -27.20 26.64 -4.03
CA GLY A 391 -26.95 28.00 -3.49
C GLY A 391 -27.50 28.31 -2.09
N ARG A 392 -28.02 27.33 -1.34
CA ARG A 392 -28.55 27.49 0.02
C ARG A 392 -28.17 26.32 0.91
N GLU A 393 -27.81 26.65 2.15
CA GLU A 393 -27.46 25.69 3.21
C GLU A 393 -28.55 24.64 3.44
N ARG A 394 -28.10 23.42 3.74
CA ARG A 394 -28.92 22.38 4.36
C ARG A 394 -28.29 22.00 5.70
N ALA A 395 -29.14 21.69 6.68
CA ALA A 395 -28.67 21.28 7.99
C ALA A 395 -27.71 20.08 7.89
N ALA A 396 -26.65 20.10 8.69
CA ALA A 396 -25.71 18.99 8.79
C ALA A 396 -26.45 17.72 9.22
N THR A 397 -26.28 16.65 8.45
CA THR A 397 -26.80 15.32 8.76
C THR A 397 -25.66 14.38 9.05
N GLU A 398 -25.89 13.43 9.93
CA GLU A 398 -24.93 12.36 10.24
C GLU A 398 -24.51 11.64 8.95
N ARG A 399 -23.19 11.56 8.72
CA ARG A 399 -22.63 10.94 7.52
C ARG A 399 -22.64 9.43 7.68
N ALA A 400 -23.01 8.71 6.63
CA ALA A 400 -22.96 7.26 6.64
C ALA A 400 -21.54 6.75 6.92
N THR A 401 -21.38 5.90 7.92
CA THR A 401 -20.13 5.18 8.20
C THR A 401 -20.10 3.89 7.36
N PRO A 402 -19.01 3.61 6.62
CA PRO A 402 -18.90 2.35 5.90
C PRO A 402 -18.98 1.13 6.85
N PRO A 403 -19.63 0.02 6.44
CA PRO A 403 -19.64 -1.21 7.22
C PRO A 403 -18.24 -1.77 7.48
N ALA A 404 -18.02 -2.31 8.68
CA ALA A 404 -16.72 -2.85 9.09
C ALA A 404 -16.49 -4.31 8.67
N ASP A 405 -17.56 -5.06 8.39
CA ASP A 405 -17.52 -6.52 8.27
C ASP A 405 -16.60 -7.00 7.15
N VAL A 406 -16.54 -6.30 6.02
CA VAL A 406 -15.67 -6.66 4.89
C VAL A 406 -14.19 -6.55 5.28
N MET A 407 -13.78 -5.50 5.98
CA MET A 407 -12.40 -5.34 6.45
C MET A 407 -12.08 -6.31 7.59
N LYS A 408 -12.98 -6.46 8.57
CA LYS A 408 -12.81 -7.37 9.71
C LYS A 408 -12.72 -8.83 9.25
N THR A 409 -13.57 -9.25 8.33
CA THR A 409 -13.56 -10.62 7.76
C THR A 409 -12.26 -10.89 7.03
N GLN A 410 -11.75 -9.94 6.26
CA GLN A 410 -10.44 -10.07 5.61
C GLN A 410 -9.32 -10.21 6.65
N ALA A 411 -9.27 -9.33 7.65
CA ALA A 411 -8.24 -9.34 8.68
C ALA A 411 -8.27 -10.59 9.59
N ALA A 412 -9.40 -11.28 9.70
CA ALA A 412 -9.55 -12.51 10.48
C ALA A 412 -9.09 -13.78 9.74
N ARG A 413 -8.80 -13.72 8.43
CA ARG A 413 -8.37 -14.89 7.65
C ARG A 413 -7.06 -15.44 8.20
N GLY A 414 -7.03 -16.75 8.47
CA GLY A 414 -5.85 -17.44 8.98
C GLY A 414 -5.47 -17.08 10.42
N VAL A 415 -6.35 -16.42 11.18
CA VAL A 415 -6.19 -16.09 12.60
C VAL A 415 -7.08 -17.01 13.45
N GLY A 416 -6.62 -17.38 14.65
CA GLY A 416 -7.32 -18.28 15.57
C GLY A 416 -7.29 -19.75 15.16
N VAL A 417 -6.32 -20.13 14.33
CA VAL A 417 -6.18 -21.48 13.77
C VAL A 417 -5.00 -22.24 14.40
N PRO A 418 -5.01 -23.58 14.47
CA PRO A 418 -3.88 -24.36 14.98
C PRO A 418 -2.60 -24.13 14.17
N LEU A 419 -1.43 -24.39 14.78
CA LEU A 419 -0.14 -24.46 14.09
C LEU A 419 -0.16 -25.54 13.01
N ALA A 420 0.65 -25.37 11.97
CA ALA A 420 0.69 -26.22 10.78
C ALA A 420 0.75 -27.73 11.08
N LEU A 421 1.60 -28.18 12.00
CA LEU A 421 1.74 -29.61 12.35
C LEU A 421 0.56 -30.18 13.13
N ALA A 422 -0.24 -29.31 13.77
CA ALA A 422 -1.43 -29.70 14.52
C ALA A 422 -2.70 -29.75 13.63
N ARG A 423 -2.58 -29.42 12.34
CA ARG A 423 -3.70 -29.39 11.41
C ARG A 423 -3.97 -30.74 10.75
N PRO A 424 -5.23 -31.08 10.44
CA PRO A 424 -5.57 -32.30 9.71
C PRO A 424 -4.89 -32.45 8.34
N GLU A 425 -4.61 -31.33 7.67
CA GLU A 425 -3.87 -31.26 6.41
C GLU A 425 -2.50 -31.95 6.48
N THR A 426 -1.85 -31.91 7.65
CA THR A 426 -0.49 -32.41 7.85
C THR A 426 -0.46 -33.72 8.63
N ALA A 427 -1.57 -34.46 8.64
CA ALA A 427 -1.66 -35.77 9.28
C ALA A 427 -0.69 -36.76 8.63
N THR A 428 0.13 -37.40 9.45
CA THR A 428 1.10 -38.43 9.07
C THR A 428 1.60 -39.15 10.31
N ASP A 429 2.04 -40.40 10.17
CA ASP A 429 2.71 -41.17 11.23
C ASP A 429 4.25 -41.04 11.15
N GLY A 430 4.78 -40.49 10.06
CA GLY A 430 6.21 -40.28 9.87
C GLY A 430 6.73 -39.06 10.63
N SER A 431 7.97 -39.14 11.08
CA SER A 431 8.67 -38.04 11.74
C SER A 431 10.03 -37.75 11.10
N LEU A 432 10.48 -36.51 11.22
CA LEU A 432 11.81 -36.07 10.86
C LEU A 432 12.35 -35.17 11.99
N GLN A 433 13.67 -35.10 12.16
CA GLN A 433 14.28 -34.15 13.09
C GLN A 433 14.60 -32.85 12.37
N VAL A 434 14.33 -31.71 13.02
CA VAL A 434 14.68 -30.36 12.56
C VAL A 434 15.68 -29.76 13.54
N THR A 435 16.78 -29.21 13.04
CA THR A 435 17.84 -28.60 13.87
C THR A 435 18.36 -27.32 13.24
N SER A 436 18.98 -26.46 14.05
CA SER A 436 19.72 -25.29 13.59
C SER A 436 21.10 -25.26 14.25
N PRO A 437 22.17 -24.94 13.51
CA PRO A 437 23.46 -24.59 14.10
C PRO A 437 23.42 -23.30 14.94
N ALA A 438 22.41 -22.44 14.75
CA ALA A 438 22.32 -21.14 15.42
C ALA A 438 21.76 -21.22 16.85
N PHE A 439 20.89 -22.20 17.14
CA PHE A 439 20.29 -22.40 18.45
C PHE A 439 19.74 -23.83 18.60
N GLY A 440 19.64 -24.30 19.85
CA GLY A 440 19.01 -25.59 20.19
C GLY A 440 17.50 -25.46 20.42
N ASP A 441 16.79 -26.58 20.47
CA ASP A 441 15.34 -26.59 20.73
C ASP A 441 15.00 -25.95 22.09
N GLY A 442 14.00 -25.06 22.08
CA GLY A 442 13.61 -24.20 23.20
C GLY A 442 14.59 -23.07 23.53
N ALA A 443 15.75 -22.99 22.86
CA ALA A 443 16.78 -21.99 23.18
C ALA A 443 16.50 -20.62 22.50
N PRO A 444 17.12 -19.55 23.00
CA PRO A 444 16.97 -18.22 22.39
C PRO A 444 17.51 -18.16 20.96
N ILE A 445 16.72 -17.59 20.05
CA ILE A 445 17.14 -17.24 18.68
C ILE A 445 18.13 -16.06 18.77
N PRO A 446 19.31 -16.13 18.14
CA PRO A 446 20.27 -15.04 18.16
C PRO A 446 19.69 -13.72 17.61
N PRO A 447 20.00 -12.55 18.21
CA PRO A 447 19.41 -11.26 17.83
C PRO A 447 19.50 -10.90 16.35
N ARG A 448 20.58 -11.29 15.66
CA ARG A 448 20.76 -11.01 14.23
C ARG A 448 19.63 -11.56 13.35
N HIS A 449 18.92 -12.59 13.80
CA HIS A 449 17.79 -13.18 13.07
C HIS A 449 16.45 -12.49 13.33
N SER A 450 16.43 -11.50 14.23
CA SER A 450 15.24 -10.69 14.54
C SER A 450 15.18 -9.44 13.68
N GLU A 451 13.97 -8.89 13.53
CA GLU A 451 13.72 -7.64 12.82
C GLU A 451 14.18 -6.39 13.60
N TYR A 452 14.61 -6.57 14.85
CA TYR A 452 15.27 -5.52 15.61
C TYR A 452 16.76 -5.38 15.28
N ALA A 453 17.32 -6.31 14.50
CA ALA A 453 18.72 -6.30 14.04
C ALA A 453 18.78 -6.55 12.52
N ASP A 454 19.50 -7.59 12.08
CA ASP A 454 19.76 -7.82 10.65
C ASP A 454 18.58 -8.48 9.91
N GLY A 455 17.61 -9.07 10.61
CA GLY A 455 16.46 -9.77 10.02
C GLY A 455 16.82 -11.02 9.21
N VAL A 456 18.06 -11.50 9.26
CA VAL A 456 18.52 -12.59 8.38
C VAL A 456 17.93 -13.93 8.80
N SER A 457 17.44 -14.75 7.86
CA SER A 457 17.03 -16.13 8.15
C SER A 457 18.19 -16.94 8.74
N PHE A 458 17.92 -17.79 9.74
CA PHE A 458 18.94 -18.65 10.35
C PHE A 458 19.18 -19.92 9.52
N PRO A 459 20.37 -20.54 9.62
CA PRO A 459 20.62 -21.82 8.98
C PRO A 459 19.72 -22.90 9.59
N LEU A 460 19.13 -23.74 8.74
CA LEU A 460 18.20 -24.81 9.13
C LEU A 460 18.64 -26.14 8.52
N ALA A 461 18.47 -27.24 9.23
CA ALA A 461 18.74 -28.58 8.74
C ALA A 461 17.65 -29.57 9.20
N TRP A 462 17.45 -30.63 8.44
CA TRP A 462 16.55 -31.71 8.82
C TRP A 462 17.04 -33.08 8.34
N THR A 463 16.50 -34.15 8.92
CA THR A 463 16.80 -35.52 8.47
C THR A 463 16.12 -35.80 7.13
N ALA A 464 16.86 -36.39 6.19
CA ALA A 464 16.31 -36.85 4.92
C ALA A 464 15.19 -37.87 5.15
N VAL A 465 14.11 -37.74 4.38
CA VAL A 465 12.96 -38.66 4.44
C VAL A 465 12.93 -39.50 3.16
N PRO A 466 12.92 -40.85 3.25
CA PRO A 466 12.77 -41.70 2.07
C PRO A 466 11.53 -41.34 1.26
N GLU A 467 11.64 -41.41 -0.07
CA GLU A 467 10.56 -41.12 -1.03
C GLU A 467 10.08 -39.66 -1.08
N ALA A 468 10.61 -38.79 -0.22
CA ALA A 468 10.33 -37.37 -0.31
C ALA A 468 10.75 -36.81 -1.67
N ARG A 469 9.86 -36.06 -2.30
CA ARG A 469 10.10 -35.31 -3.54
C ARG A 469 10.31 -33.83 -3.29
N SER A 470 9.73 -33.30 -2.22
CA SER A 470 9.98 -31.92 -1.79
C SER A 470 9.79 -31.74 -0.28
N TYR A 471 10.26 -30.60 0.23
CA TYR A 471 9.99 -30.17 1.60
C TYR A 471 9.27 -28.82 1.64
N VAL A 472 8.55 -28.61 2.73
CA VAL A 472 7.87 -27.35 3.10
C VAL A 472 8.40 -26.87 4.45
N ILE A 473 8.60 -25.57 4.61
CA ILE A 473 8.87 -24.90 5.89
C ILE A 473 7.73 -23.93 6.18
N ILE A 474 7.18 -24.02 7.39
CA ILE A 474 6.27 -23.03 7.97
C ILE A 474 6.82 -22.59 9.32
N MET A 475 7.07 -21.30 9.51
CA MET A 475 7.44 -20.74 10.81
C MET A 475 6.28 -19.92 11.38
N GLU A 476 5.86 -20.23 12.61
CA GLU A 476 4.69 -19.62 13.25
C GLU A 476 4.97 -19.20 14.69
N ASP A 477 4.40 -18.05 15.10
CA ASP A 477 4.41 -17.53 16.46
C ASP A 477 2.98 -17.55 17.04
N PRO A 478 2.63 -18.49 17.95
CA PRO A 478 1.33 -18.55 18.61
C PRO A 478 1.17 -17.55 19.78
N ASP A 479 2.24 -16.86 20.18
CA ASP A 479 2.24 -15.88 21.26
C ASP A 479 1.91 -14.47 20.73
N ALA A 480 2.18 -14.20 19.45
CA ALA A 480 1.86 -12.94 18.77
C ALA A 480 0.41 -12.49 18.95
N ARG A 481 0.20 -11.17 19.03
CA ARG A 481 -1.11 -10.51 19.05
C ARG A 481 -1.10 -9.26 18.16
N PRO A 482 -2.24 -8.88 17.55
CA PRO A 482 -3.53 -9.58 17.57
C PRO A 482 -3.62 -10.73 16.53
N ILE A 483 -2.65 -10.85 15.62
CA ILE A 483 -2.60 -11.93 14.64
C ILE A 483 -1.97 -13.16 15.30
N THR A 484 -2.74 -14.24 15.41
CA THR A 484 -2.32 -15.46 16.10
C THR A 484 -2.80 -16.71 15.35
N PRO A 485 -1.92 -17.66 15.01
CA PRO A 485 -0.47 -17.50 15.00
C PRO A 485 -0.04 -16.50 13.93
N PHE A 486 1.04 -15.75 14.20
CA PHE A 486 1.70 -14.94 13.19
C PHE A 486 2.61 -15.84 12.35
N VAL A 487 2.46 -15.80 11.03
CA VAL A 487 3.29 -16.57 10.10
C VAL A 487 4.54 -15.77 9.76
N HIS A 488 5.70 -16.29 10.14
CA HIS A 488 7.02 -15.69 9.93
C HIS A 488 7.72 -16.20 8.67
N TRP A 489 7.41 -17.41 8.21
CA TRP A 489 8.03 -17.96 7.00
C TRP A 489 7.11 -19.00 6.36
N VAL A 490 6.99 -18.93 5.03
CA VAL A 490 6.35 -19.95 4.20
C VAL A 490 7.31 -20.26 3.06
N ALA A 491 7.76 -21.51 2.95
CA ALA A 491 8.55 -21.97 1.82
C ALA A 491 8.11 -23.37 1.39
N TRP A 492 8.06 -23.63 0.08
CA TRP A 492 7.67 -24.93 -0.47
C TRP A 492 8.47 -25.27 -1.72
N ASN A 493 8.33 -26.52 -2.19
CA ASN A 493 9.11 -27.08 -3.29
C ASN A 493 10.62 -26.98 -3.06
N ILE A 494 11.05 -27.10 -1.80
CA ILE A 494 12.47 -27.30 -1.47
C ILE A 494 12.86 -28.67 -2.03
N PRO A 495 13.87 -28.79 -2.91
CA PRO A 495 14.17 -30.05 -3.58
C PRO A 495 14.45 -31.21 -2.62
N ALA A 496 14.06 -32.44 -2.98
CA ALA A 496 14.28 -33.66 -2.17
C ALA A 496 15.71 -33.86 -1.67
N GLY A 497 16.70 -33.47 -2.49
CA GLY A 497 18.13 -33.56 -2.15
C GLY A 497 18.63 -32.47 -1.20
N THR A 498 17.81 -31.46 -0.91
CA THR A 498 18.14 -30.36 -0.01
C THR A 498 17.58 -30.66 1.37
N THR A 499 18.46 -30.94 2.32
CA THR A 499 18.13 -31.20 3.73
C THR A 499 18.68 -30.13 4.67
N SER A 500 19.11 -29.00 4.11
CA SER A 500 19.54 -27.83 4.86
C SER A 500 19.41 -26.58 4.03
N LEU A 501 19.11 -25.45 4.68
CA LEU A 501 19.14 -24.11 4.10
C LEU A 501 20.22 -23.27 4.80
N PRO A 502 20.96 -22.45 4.04
CA PRO A 502 21.94 -21.53 4.62
C PRO A 502 21.25 -20.36 5.34
N GLU A 503 22.05 -19.63 6.11
CA GLU A 503 21.67 -18.31 6.64
C GLU A 503 21.43 -17.32 5.49
N GLY A 504 20.50 -16.37 5.67
CA GLY A 504 20.40 -15.19 4.82
C GLY A 504 19.80 -15.43 3.43
N LEU A 505 18.82 -16.33 3.31
CA LEU A 505 18.04 -16.46 2.09
C LEU A 505 17.32 -15.15 1.73
N HIS A 506 17.34 -14.80 0.44
CA HIS A 506 16.70 -13.58 -0.05
C HIS A 506 15.17 -13.66 0.08
N GLU A 507 14.52 -12.53 0.34
CA GLU A 507 13.06 -12.42 0.50
C GLU A 507 12.34 -12.17 -0.84
N ILE A 508 12.45 -13.13 -1.75
CA ILE A 508 11.79 -13.11 -3.06
C ILE A 508 10.92 -14.35 -3.27
N GLU A 509 9.93 -14.27 -4.17
CA GLU A 509 8.94 -15.34 -4.37
C GLU A 509 9.53 -16.66 -4.84
N ARG A 510 10.61 -16.61 -5.62
CA ARG A 510 11.33 -17.79 -6.10
C ARG A 510 12.83 -17.60 -5.94
N LEU A 511 13.48 -18.54 -5.27
CA LEU A 511 14.94 -18.55 -5.17
C LEU A 511 15.56 -19.26 -6.37
N THR A 512 16.77 -18.81 -6.72
CA THR A 512 17.62 -19.47 -7.73
C THR A 512 18.60 -20.46 -7.11
N ALA A 513 18.74 -20.44 -5.79
CA ALA A 513 19.59 -21.35 -5.02
C ALA A 513 19.02 -21.57 -3.61
N PRO A 514 18.55 -22.80 -3.27
CA PRO A 514 18.33 -23.93 -4.19
C PRO A 514 17.28 -23.60 -5.25
N ASP A 515 17.51 -24.03 -6.49
CA ASP A 515 16.54 -23.82 -7.59
C ASP A 515 15.23 -24.56 -7.30
N GLY A 516 14.11 -23.94 -7.68
CA GLY A 516 12.76 -24.46 -7.46
C GLY A 516 12.12 -24.08 -6.12
N LEU A 517 12.89 -23.59 -5.14
CA LEU A 517 12.35 -23.17 -3.85
C LEU A 517 11.48 -21.92 -4.01
N MET A 518 10.21 -22.05 -3.62
CA MET A 518 9.22 -20.99 -3.64
C MET A 518 9.00 -20.45 -2.24
N GLN A 519 8.80 -19.13 -2.11
CA GLN A 519 8.46 -18.47 -0.86
C GLN A 519 7.11 -17.77 -0.93
N GLY A 520 6.41 -17.83 0.19
CA GLY A 520 5.02 -17.43 0.31
C GLY A 520 4.81 -16.23 1.21
N ARG A 521 3.61 -15.67 1.13
CA ARG A 521 3.23 -14.49 1.91
C ARG A 521 3.17 -14.82 3.41
N THR A 522 3.91 -14.06 4.21
CA THR A 522 3.87 -14.06 5.68
C THR A 522 2.66 -13.28 6.21
N SER A 523 2.42 -13.33 7.53
CA SER A 523 1.42 -12.45 8.15
C SER A 523 1.78 -10.96 8.07
N ARG A 524 3.06 -10.62 7.84
CA ARG A 524 3.48 -9.24 7.48
C ARG A 524 3.01 -8.83 6.10
N GLY A 525 2.82 -9.78 5.19
CA GLY A 525 2.39 -9.57 3.81
C GLY A 525 3.51 -9.61 2.76
N SER A 526 4.77 -9.77 3.16
CA SER A 526 5.93 -9.98 2.28
C SER A 526 6.23 -11.48 2.09
N PRO A 527 6.90 -11.89 0.99
CA PRO A 527 7.43 -13.23 0.85
C PRO A 527 8.68 -13.45 1.71
N GLY A 528 8.97 -14.72 2.01
CA GLY A 528 10.22 -15.12 2.64
C GLY A 528 10.20 -15.11 4.17
N TYR A 529 11.40 -15.09 4.76
CA TYR A 529 11.57 -15.06 6.21
C TYR A 529 11.33 -13.64 6.73
N PHE A 530 10.49 -13.51 7.76
CA PHE A 530 10.35 -12.30 8.55
C PHE A 530 10.77 -12.63 9.98
N GLY A 531 11.79 -11.96 10.48
CA GLY A 531 12.38 -12.30 11.77
C GLY A 531 11.43 -12.11 12.96
N PRO A 532 11.75 -12.71 14.12
CA PRO A 532 11.12 -12.36 15.39
C PRO A 532 11.03 -10.85 15.59
N ARG A 533 9.82 -10.37 15.92
CA ARG A 533 9.57 -8.95 16.25
C ARG A 533 8.47 -8.81 17.33
N PRO A 534 8.62 -9.48 18.49
CA PRO A 534 7.63 -9.37 19.55
C PRO A 534 7.68 -7.94 20.12
N PRO A 535 6.55 -7.38 20.58
CA PRO A 535 6.55 -6.08 21.25
C PRO A 535 7.62 -5.98 22.34
N VAL A 536 8.25 -4.81 22.46
CA VAL A 536 9.30 -4.58 23.45
C VAL A 536 8.71 -4.75 24.86
N GLY A 537 9.36 -5.59 25.67
CA GLY A 537 8.94 -5.90 27.04
C GLY A 537 7.99 -7.09 27.18
N ASP A 538 7.52 -7.68 26.08
CA ASP A 538 6.77 -8.93 26.13
C ASP A 538 7.64 -10.09 26.63
N ARG A 539 6.99 -11.14 27.16
CA ARG A 539 7.68 -12.39 27.49
C ARG A 539 8.28 -12.99 26.22
N PRO A 540 9.30 -13.86 26.31
CA PRO A 540 9.79 -14.57 25.13
C PRO A 540 8.65 -15.28 24.40
N HIS A 541 8.48 -14.94 23.12
CA HIS A 541 7.60 -15.64 22.21
C HIS A 541 8.29 -16.91 21.72
N HIS A 542 7.50 -17.93 21.38
CA HIS A 542 7.95 -19.19 20.81
C HIS A 542 7.74 -19.17 19.30
N TYR A 543 8.78 -19.53 18.55
CA TYR A 543 8.75 -19.56 17.10
C TYR A 543 8.90 -21.01 16.65
N HIS A 544 7.78 -21.58 16.19
CA HIS A 544 7.68 -22.97 15.76
C HIS A 544 8.07 -23.09 14.29
N VAL A 545 9.30 -23.57 14.04
CA VAL A 545 9.82 -23.85 12.69
C VAL A 545 9.44 -25.28 12.33
N GLN A 546 8.44 -25.44 11.48
CA GLN A 546 7.80 -26.71 11.18
C GLN A 546 8.17 -27.15 9.76
N VAL A 547 8.68 -28.37 9.61
CA VAL A 547 9.10 -28.95 8.32
C VAL A 547 8.19 -30.13 7.96
N LEU A 548 7.71 -30.15 6.71
CA LEU A 548 6.97 -31.26 6.13
C LEU A 548 7.79 -31.88 5.00
N ALA A 549 7.88 -33.20 4.96
CA ALA A 549 8.37 -33.96 3.81
C ALA A 549 7.18 -34.42 2.98
N LEU A 550 7.18 -34.14 1.68
CA LEU A 550 6.08 -34.45 0.77
C LEU A 550 6.50 -35.48 -0.29
N ASP A 551 5.57 -36.35 -0.68
CA ASP A 551 5.74 -37.30 -1.79
C ASP A 551 5.63 -36.66 -3.19
N ARG A 552 5.46 -35.34 -3.25
CA ARG A 552 5.26 -34.55 -4.47
C ARG A 552 5.76 -33.11 -4.33
N GLU A 553 5.85 -32.44 -5.47
CA GLU A 553 5.87 -30.97 -5.53
C GLU A 553 4.44 -30.41 -5.52
N LEU A 554 4.29 -29.19 -5.04
CA LEU A 554 3.04 -28.45 -5.00
C LEU A 554 2.93 -27.54 -6.22
N ASP A 555 1.83 -27.68 -6.96
CA ASP A 555 1.46 -26.78 -8.04
C ASP A 555 0.69 -25.59 -7.46
N LEU A 556 1.45 -24.58 -7.02
CA LEU A 556 0.93 -23.38 -6.37
C LEU A 556 1.50 -22.13 -7.02
N PRO A 557 0.68 -21.08 -7.19
CA PRO A 557 1.17 -19.80 -7.66
C PRO A 557 2.16 -19.17 -6.67
N ALA A 558 3.10 -18.38 -7.21
CA ALA A 558 3.97 -17.52 -6.41
C ALA A 558 3.16 -16.61 -5.47
N GLY A 559 3.65 -16.41 -4.24
CA GLY A 559 2.96 -15.60 -3.23
C GLY A 559 1.80 -16.30 -2.51
N SER A 560 1.60 -17.62 -2.72
CA SER A 560 0.68 -18.43 -1.90
C SER A 560 1.02 -18.32 -0.42
N ASP A 561 0.00 -18.32 0.44
CA ASP A 561 0.19 -18.27 1.90
C ASP A 561 0.20 -19.68 2.53
N ARG A 562 0.41 -19.73 3.84
CA ARG A 562 0.41 -20.96 4.64
C ARG A 562 -0.83 -21.81 4.36
N ASP A 563 -2.02 -21.23 4.34
CA ASP A 563 -3.26 -22.00 4.27
C ASP A 563 -3.42 -22.68 2.90
N ALA A 564 -3.03 -21.99 1.82
CA ALA A 564 -2.96 -22.59 0.47
C ALA A 564 -1.92 -23.72 0.39
N VAL A 565 -0.74 -23.52 0.98
CA VAL A 565 0.33 -24.55 1.01
C VAL A 565 -0.12 -25.80 1.75
N LEU A 566 -0.70 -25.66 2.95
CA LEU A 566 -1.17 -26.79 3.73
C LEU A 566 -2.34 -27.52 3.06
N ALA A 567 -3.26 -26.78 2.43
CA ALA A 567 -4.35 -27.38 1.67
C ALA A 567 -3.82 -28.25 0.51
N ALA A 568 -2.79 -27.81 -0.20
CA ALA A 568 -2.16 -28.56 -1.28
C ALA A 568 -1.31 -29.75 -0.80
N ALA A 569 -0.76 -29.68 0.42
CA ALA A 569 0.01 -30.77 1.04
C ALA A 569 -0.87 -31.91 1.59
N ARG A 570 -2.19 -31.69 1.70
CA ARG A 570 -3.13 -32.65 2.30
C ARG A 570 -3.03 -34.04 1.64
N GLY A 571 -2.81 -35.06 2.46
CA GLY A 571 -2.72 -36.45 2.02
C GLY A 571 -1.39 -36.83 1.37
N HIS A 572 -0.42 -35.91 1.34
CA HIS A 572 0.89 -36.08 0.70
C HIS A 572 2.06 -35.95 1.68
N VAL A 573 1.78 -35.79 2.98
CA VAL A 573 2.81 -35.63 4.02
C VAL A 573 3.36 -37.00 4.44
N LEU A 574 4.63 -37.25 4.12
CA LEU A 574 5.34 -38.48 4.47
C LEU A 574 5.88 -38.44 5.90
N ALA A 575 6.36 -37.28 6.34
CA ALA A 575 6.88 -37.06 7.68
C ALA A 575 6.84 -35.58 8.05
N LYS A 576 6.86 -35.29 9.35
CA LYS A 576 6.93 -33.93 9.87
C LYS A 576 7.79 -33.81 11.12
N GLY A 577 8.29 -32.61 11.39
CA GLY A 577 9.09 -32.29 12.57
C GLY A 577 9.14 -30.79 12.81
N GLU A 578 9.54 -30.40 14.02
CA GLU A 578 9.67 -28.99 14.37
C GLU A 578 10.96 -28.72 15.17
N LEU A 579 11.36 -27.45 15.13
CA LEU A 579 12.33 -26.83 16.02
C LEU A 579 11.67 -25.58 16.60
N VAL A 580 11.71 -25.41 17.93
CA VAL A 580 11.17 -24.23 18.59
C VAL A 580 12.31 -23.33 19.06
N GLY A 581 12.33 -22.09 18.61
CA GLY A 581 13.21 -21.05 19.14
C GLY A 581 12.45 -20.05 20.00
N THR A 582 13.10 -19.38 20.94
CA THR A 582 12.47 -18.30 21.72
C THR A 582 13.10 -16.94 21.43
N TYR A 583 12.32 -15.86 21.47
CA TYR A 583 12.86 -14.51 21.34
C TYR A 583 12.02 -13.49 22.11
N ALA A 584 12.70 -12.58 22.80
CA ALA A 584 12.13 -11.40 23.45
C ALA A 584 12.99 -10.19 23.11
N GLN A 585 12.34 -9.02 22.98
CA GLN A 585 13.04 -7.74 22.88
C GLN A 585 12.85 -6.96 24.17
N SER A 586 13.95 -6.61 24.84
CA SER A 586 13.94 -5.83 26.09
C SER A 586 14.35 -4.38 25.92
N ILE A 587 15.00 -4.04 24.80
CA ILE A 587 15.53 -2.71 24.52
C ILE A 587 14.60 -2.04 23.51
N GLU A 588 14.12 -0.82 23.79
CA GLU A 588 13.39 -0.06 22.79
C GLU A 588 14.33 0.28 21.63
N PRO A 589 13.96 -0.06 20.38
CA PRO A 589 14.74 0.40 19.23
C PRO A 589 14.64 1.93 19.15
N PRO A 590 15.68 2.60 18.62
CA PRO A 590 15.57 4.02 18.30
C PRO A 590 14.38 4.26 17.36
N ARG A 591 13.57 5.28 17.67
CA ARG A 591 12.42 5.70 16.85
C ARG A 591 12.82 6.45 15.60
#